data_AF-A0A8B4U2J4-F1
#
_entry.id   AF-A0A8B4U2J4-F1
#
_cell.length_a   1.000
_cell.length_b   1.000
_cell.length_c   1.000
_cell.angle_alpha   90.00
_cell.angle_beta   90.00
_cell.angle_gamma   90.00
#
_symmetry.space_group_name_H-M   'P 1'
#
loop_
_entity.id
_entity.type
_entity.pdbx_description
1 polymer ?
#
loop_
_entity_poly.entity_id
_entity_poly.type
_entity_poly.pdbx_seq_one_letter_code
_entity_poly.pdbx_strand_id
1 'polypeptide(L)'
;MWDDRIINCFCLVMVVLVGVMFFFKLTQPSNDDLIKDGKYWSADCILKEVDIPTGFLTGNINRLDCSGVVVNVVKGKYDQAVSAYNKSKNQR
;
A
#
# COMPACT_ATOMS: atom_id res chain seq x y z
N MET A 1 22.23 -32.38 23.66
CA MET A 1 21.78 -31.34 24.61
C MET A 1 21.74 -30.04 23.81
N TRP A 2 20.55 -29.51 23.55
CA TRP A 2 20.42 -28.26 22.77
C TRP A 2 20.87 -27.11 23.68
N ASP A 3 21.76 -26.25 23.20
CA ASP A 3 22.29 -25.14 24.01
C ASP A 3 21.15 -24.13 24.24
N ASP A 4 20.83 -23.85 25.50
CA ASP A 4 19.74 -22.94 25.90
C ASP A 4 19.89 -21.53 25.28
N ARG A 5 21.12 -21.12 24.93
CA ARG A 5 21.37 -19.86 24.22
C ARG A 5 20.89 -19.91 22.78
N ILE A 6 20.97 -21.06 22.12
CA ILE A 6 20.45 -21.25 20.77
C ILE A 6 18.91 -21.15 20.79
N ILE A 7 18.26 -21.80 21.76
CA ILE A 7 16.79 -21.72 21.92
C ILE A 7 16.35 -20.28 22.21
N ASN A 8 17.03 -19.59 23.12
CA ASN A 8 16.70 -18.20 23.46
C ASN A 8 16.89 -17.25 22.26
N CYS A 9 17.96 -17.42 21.47
CA CYS A 9 18.15 -16.66 20.24
C CYS A 9 17.00 -16.88 19.24
N PHE A 10 16.56 -18.12 19.02
CA PHE A 10 15.43 -18.40 18.14
C PHE A 10 14.13 -17.76 18.65
N CYS A 11 13.85 -17.83 19.95
CA CYS A 11 12.67 -17.17 20.54
C CYS A 11 12.69 -15.65 20.33
N LEU A 12 13.84 -15.00 20.56
CA LEU A 12 13.97 -13.55 20.37
C LEU A 12 13.78 -13.15 18.91
N VAL A 13 14.37 -13.89 17.96
CA VAL A 13 14.19 -13.64 16.52
C VAL A 13 12.71 -13.76 16.14
N MET A 14 12.00 -14.77 16.63
CA MET A 14 10.57 -14.95 16.34
C MET A 14 9.73 -13.80 16.90
N VAL A 15 10.01 -13.33 18.13
CA VAL A 15 9.31 -12.18 18.71
C VAL A 15 9.52 -10.92 17.87
N VAL A 16 10.74 -10.67 17.41
CA VAL A 16 11.05 -9.53 16.53
C VAL A 16 10.29 -9.64 15.20
N LEU A 17 10.29 -10.82 14.57
CA LEU A 17 9.57 -11.03 13.30
C LEU A 17 8.06 -10.81 13.43
N VAL A 18 7.44 -11.35 14.49
CA VAL A 18 6.01 -11.14 14.77
C VAL A 18 5.71 -9.66 15.03
N GLY A 19 6.56 -8.98 15.81
CA GLY A 19 6.46 -7.55 16.06
C GLY A 19 6.50 -6.74 14.76
N VAL A 20 7.47 -7.02 13.89
CA VAL A 20 7.61 -6.37 12.57
C VAL A 20 6.36 -6.61 11.71
N MET A 21 5.84 -7.84 11.64
CA MET A 21 4.61 -8.14 10.89
C MET A 21 3.39 -7.37 11.42
N PHE A 22 3.25 -7.27 12.74
CA PHE A 22 2.16 -6.54 13.37
C PHE A 22 2.25 -5.04 13.08
N PHE A 23 3.45 -4.44 13.17
CA PHE A 23 3.69 -3.05 12.78
C PHE A 23 3.33 -2.80 11.31
N PHE A 24 3.72 -3.69 10.39
CA PHE A 24 3.34 -3.56 8.99
C PHE A 24 1.81 -3.57 8.79
N LYS A 25 1.08 -4.41 9.52
CA LYS A 25 -0.39 -4.45 9.46
C LYS A 25 -1.03 -3.14 9.92
N LEU A 26 -0.50 -2.52 10.97
CA LEU A 26 -1.01 -1.23 11.47
C LEU A 26 -0.78 -0.07 10.49
N THR A 27 0.28 -0.14 9.68
CA THR A 27 0.58 0.90 8.68
C THR A 27 -0.17 0.76 7.36
N GLN A 28 -0.92 -0.33 7.15
CA GLN A 28 -1.70 -0.50 5.93
C GLN A 28 -2.95 0.40 5.95
N PRO A 29 -3.31 1.04 4.83
CA PRO A 29 -4.53 1.82 4.74
C PRO A 29 -5.76 0.94 5.01
N SER A 30 -6.76 1.50 5.68
CA SER A 30 -8.03 0.78 5.89
C SER A 30 -8.79 0.61 4.56
N ASN A 31 -9.75 -0.31 4.52
CA ASN A 31 -10.60 -0.47 3.34
C ASN A 31 -11.40 0.81 3.02
N ASP A 32 -11.83 1.54 4.05
CA ASP A 32 -12.58 2.79 3.87
C ASP A 32 -11.68 3.90 3.29
N ASP A 33 -10.41 3.97 3.74
CA ASP A 33 -9.43 4.89 3.18
C ASP A 33 -9.16 4.56 1.70
N LEU A 34 -8.98 3.28 1.37
CA LEU A 34 -8.80 2.83 -0.02
C LEU A 34 -9.99 3.18 -0.91
N ILE A 35 -11.23 3.00 -0.43
CA ILE A 35 -12.43 3.36 -1.18
C ILE A 35 -12.52 4.88 -1.39
N LYS A 36 -12.21 5.66 -0.35
CA LYS A 36 -12.22 7.13 -0.41
C LYS A 36 -11.20 7.65 -1.43
N ASP A 37 -9.96 7.16 -1.35
CA ASP A 37 -8.88 7.53 -2.28
C ASP A 37 -9.22 7.08 -3.71
N GLY A 38 -9.71 5.85 -3.87
CA GLY A 38 -10.12 5.30 -5.16
C GLY A 38 -11.25 6.11 -5.80
N LYS A 39 -12.22 6.57 -4.99
CA LYS A 39 -13.27 7.47 -5.44
C LYS A 39 -12.71 8.80 -5.92
N TYR A 40 -11.87 9.45 -5.10
CA TYR A 40 -11.27 10.73 -5.42
C TYR A 40 -10.44 10.67 -6.70
N TRP A 41 -9.52 9.70 -6.80
CA TRP A 41 -8.67 9.56 -7.99
C TRP A 41 -9.43 9.14 -9.25
N SER A 42 -10.51 8.36 -9.13
CA SER A 42 -11.29 7.95 -10.29
C SER A 42 -12.28 9.02 -10.78
N ALA A 43 -12.72 9.93 -9.91
CA ALA A 43 -13.77 10.89 -10.23
C ALA A 43 -13.22 12.31 -10.50
N ASP A 44 -12.23 12.73 -9.70
CA ASP A 44 -11.79 14.12 -9.64
C ASP A 44 -10.41 14.34 -10.28
N CYS A 45 -9.78 13.26 -10.75
CA CYS A 45 -8.44 13.28 -11.35
C CYS A 45 -8.42 12.63 -12.73
N ILE A 46 -7.46 13.09 -13.56
CA ILE A 46 -7.18 12.55 -14.88
C ILE A 46 -5.81 11.87 -14.83
N LEU A 47 -5.75 10.61 -15.25
CA LEU A 47 -4.50 9.87 -15.43
C LEU A 47 -3.72 10.47 -16.61
N LYS A 48 -2.55 11.06 -16.37
CA LYS A 48 -1.71 11.66 -17.42
C LYS A 48 -0.65 10.70 -17.90
N GLU A 49 0.01 10.03 -16.96
CA GLU A 49 1.08 9.07 -17.23
C GLU A 49 0.94 7.92 -16.25
N VAL A 50 1.25 6.70 -16.71
CA VAL A 50 1.16 5.49 -15.89
C VAL A 50 2.49 4.78 -15.86
N ASP A 51 2.74 4.10 -14.74
CA ASP A 51 3.85 3.16 -14.62
C ASP A 51 5.24 3.78 -14.83
N ILE A 52 5.42 5.04 -14.38
CA ILE A 52 6.68 5.75 -14.47
C ILE A 52 7.67 5.08 -13.50
N PRO A 53 8.81 4.57 -13.98
CA PRO A 53 9.83 3.98 -13.14
C PRO A 53 10.54 5.07 -12.31
N THR A 54 10.63 4.87 -11.00
CA THR A 54 11.31 5.81 -10.08
C THR A 54 12.65 5.29 -9.56
N GLY A 55 13.03 4.06 -9.93
CA GLY A 55 14.30 3.42 -9.56
C GLY A 55 14.12 2.02 -8.98
N PHE A 56 15.25 1.32 -8.76
CA PHE A 56 15.26 -0.11 -8.40
C PHE A 56 14.64 -0.41 -7.01
N LEU A 57 14.72 0.52 -6.06
CA LEU A 57 14.25 0.33 -4.67
C LEU A 57 12.88 0.96 -4.39
N THR A 58 12.23 1.54 -5.41
CA THR A 58 10.97 2.28 -5.27
C THR A 58 9.94 1.73 -6.23
N GLY A 59 8.68 1.64 -5.81
CA GLY A 59 7.60 1.25 -6.70
C GLY A 59 7.31 2.32 -7.75
N ASN A 60 6.98 1.89 -8.96
CA ASN A 60 6.57 2.77 -10.05
C ASN A 60 5.39 3.66 -9.64
N ILE A 61 5.29 4.83 -10.27
CA ILE A 61 4.25 5.83 -9.97
C ILE A 61 3.34 6.07 -11.17
N ASN A 62 2.09 6.42 -10.89
CA ASN A 62 1.17 7.04 -11.83
C ASN A 62 1.14 8.54 -11.54
N ARG A 63 1.07 9.35 -12.61
CA ARG A 63 0.94 10.79 -12.53
C ARG A 63 -0.48 11.20 -12.85
N LEU A 64 -1.13 11.83 -11.89
CA LEU A 64 -2.51 12.30 -11.97
C LEU A 64 -2.53 13.82 -12.05
N ASP A 65 -3.54 14.34 -12.73
CA ASP A 65 -3.90 15.76 -12.72
C ASP A 65 -5.29 15.89 -12.10
N CYS A 66 -5.32 16.39 -10.87
CA CYS A 66 -6.52 16.57 -10.07
C CYS A 66 -6.88 18.06 -10.07
N SER A 67 -7.62 18.50 -11.08
CA SER A 67 -8.03 19.91 -11.25
C SER A 67 -6.87 20.90 -11.33
N GLY A 68 -5.84 20.59 -12.12
CA GLY A 68 -4.65 21.43 -12.30
C GLY A 68 -3.55 21.16 -11.29
N VAL A 69 -3.79 20.32 -10.28
CA VAL A 69 -2.77 19.87 -9.32
C VAL A 69 -2.24 18.51 -9.75
N VAL A 70 -0.93 18.46 -10.02
CA VAL A 70 -0.25 17.21 -10.35
C VAL A 70 0.03 16.42 -9.08
N VAL A 71 -0.48 15.20 -9.01
CA VAL A 71 -0.29 14.27 -7.88
C VAL A 71 0.40 13.00 -8.38
N ASN A 72 1.50 12.62 -7.73
CA ASN A 72 2.21 11.37 -8.01
C ASN A 72 1.78 10.31 -6.99
N VAL A 73 1.24 9.20 -7.48
CA VAL A 73 0.76 8.09 -6.64
C VAL A 73 1.47 6.81 -7.03
N VAL A 74 2.00 6.07 -6.08
CA VAL A 74 2.58 4.74 -6.35
C VAL A 74 1.53 3.86 -7.03
N LYS A 75 1.87 3.28 -8.18
CA LYS A 75 0.95 2.49 -9.03
C LYS A 75 0.20 1.43 -8.23
N GLY A 76 0.92 0.66 -7.42
CA GLY A 76 0.30 -0.36 -6.56
C GLY A 76 -0.72 0.20 -5.56
N LYS A 77 -0.52 1.43 -5.05
CA LYS A 77 -1.51 2.10 -4.18
C LYS A 77 -2.72 2.57 -4.98
N TYR A 78 -2.49 3.17 -6.15
CA TYR A 78 -3.56 3.59 -7.06
C TYR A 78 -4.44 2.42 -7.45
N ASP A 79 -3.84 1.31 -7.89
CA ASP A 79 -4.55 0.11 -8.34
C ASP A 79 -5.38 -0.52 -7.21
N GLN A 80 -4.82 -0.59 -5.99
CA GLN A 80 -5.55 -1.07 -4.81
C GLN A 80 -6.77 -0.20 -4.48
N ALA A 81 -6.60 1.13 -4.49
CA ALA A 81 -7.66 2.06 -4.16
C ALA A 81 -8.79 2.04 -5.20
N VAL A 82 -8.44 2.09 -6.50
CA VAL A 82 -9.43 2.01 -7.59
C VAL A 82 -10.16 0.67 -7.58
N SER A 83 -9.46 -0.44 -7.33
CA SER A 83 -10.06 -1.76 -7.20
C SER A 83 -11.05 -1.83 -6.03
N ALA A 84 -10.66 -1.35 -4.85
CA ALA A 84 -11.52 -1.28 -3.68
C ALA A 84 -12.78 -0.44 -3.95
N TYR A 85 -12.63 0.73 -4.58
CA TYR A 85 -13.74 1.59 -4.97
C TYR A 85 -14.69 0.90 -5.95
N ASN A 86 -14.17 0.28 -7.01
CA ASN A 86 -15.00 -0.44 -7.98
C ASN A 86 -15.74 -1.62 -7.35
N LYS A 87 -15.09 -2.37 -6.47
CA LYS A 87 -15.73 -3.44 -5.70
C LYS A 87 -16.87 -2.91 -4.83
N SER A 88 -16.67 -1.77 -4.17
CA SER A 88 -17.70 -1.14 -3.33
C SER A 88 -18.95 -0.69 -4.12
N LYS A 89 -18.80 -0.34 -5.40
CA LYS A 89 -19.93 0.01 -6.28
C LYS A 89 -20.76 -1.21 -6.66
N ASN A 90 -20.10 -2.35 -6.93
CA ASN A 90 -20.77 -3.58 -7.35
C ASN A 90 -21.52 -4.27 -6.20
N GLN A 91 -21.30 -3.83 -4.96
CA GLN A 91 -21.98 -4.34 -3.76
C GLN A 91 -23.18 -3.48 -3.34
N ARG A 92 -23.47 -2.39 -4.08
CA ARG A 92 -24.67 -1.56 -3.92
C ARG A 92 -25.67 -1.87 -5.02
#